data_AF-K5W164-F1
#
_entry.id   AF-K5W164-F1
#
_cell.length_a   1.000
_cell.length_b   1.000
_cell.length_c   1.000
_cell.angle_alpha   90.00
_cell.angle_beta   90.00
_cell.angle_gamma   90.00
#
_symmetry.space_group_name_H-M   'P 1'
#
loop_
_entity.id
_entity.type
_entity.pdbx_description
1 polymer ?
#
loop_
_entity_poly.entity_id
_entity_poly.type
_entity_poly.pdbx_seq_one_letter_code
_entity_poly.pdbx_strand_id
1 'polypeptide(L)'
;MKLNYRKEKKLAKAGGQLVLARELAEKENEHRNRCDMFNAQASELIFAQNNKHGSLDWVVLHDLKAKEAKVHTKRVIEEARAKGIIKIRLVVGEQSSSGALKPAMLKFLRKKRELLVEVDPLYEGVLVVRLVSTSTESPPAVWDQTLLQPSLSQTSQPAPSPIVISHIDAPPDRLTGDSTRGLAQNCEVTSTPLVPVGGEELSELPQRSSS
;
A
#
# COMPACT_ATOMS: atom_id res chain seq x y z
N MET A 1 -11.40 -30.11 -5.15
CA MET A 1 -10.93 -31.29 -4.39
C MET A 1 -9.84 -30.83 -3.40
N LYS A 2 -10.11 -30.78 -2.08
CA LYS A 2 -9.09 -30.41 -1.07
C LYS A 2 -8.33 -31.67 -0.65
N LEU A 3 -7.08 -31.84 -1.10
CA LEU A 3 -6.23 -32.94 -0.63
C LEU A 3 -5.84 -32.73 0.83
N ASN A 4 -6.04 -33.75 1.67
CA ASN A 4 -5.80 -33.69 3.11
C ASN A 4 -4.59 -34.54 3.52
N TYR A 5 -3.45 -34.32 2.85
CA TYR A 5 -2.18 -35.00 3.09
C TYR A 5 -1.82 -35.10 4.58
N ARG A 6 -2.14 -34.07 5.37
CA ARG A 6 -1.87 -34.04 6.82
C ARG A 6 -2.66 -35.10 7.60
N LYS A 7 -3.94 -35.32 7.27
CA LYS A 7 -4.77 -36.33 7.92
C LYS A 7 -4.36 -37.73 7.49
N GLU A 8 -4.22 -37.94 6.18
CA GLU A 8 -3.84 -39.24 5.60
C GLU A 8 -2.45 -39.69 6.06
N LYS A 9 -1.47 -38.79 6.07
CA LYS A 9 -0.12 -39.07 6.58
C LYS A 9 -0.15 -39.45 8.06
N LYS A 10 -0.98 -38.79 8.88
CA LYS A 10 -1.13 -39.13 10.31
C LYS A 10 -1.71 -40.54 10.49
N LEU A 11 -2.73 -40.89 9.69
CA LEU A 11 -3.33 -42.22 9.71
C LEU A 11 -2.34 -43.30 9.25
N ALA A 12 -1.59 -43.06 8.17
CA ALA A 12 -0.55 -43.98 7.68
C ALA A 12 0.53 -44.23 8.74
N LYS A 13 0.98 -43.19 9.45
CA LYS A 13 1.91 -43.36 10.57
C LYS A 13 1.31 -44.18 11.72
N ALA A 14 0.06 -43.89 12.09
CA ALA A 14 -0.62 -44.61 13.17
C ALA A 14 -0.84 -46.09 12.83
N GLY A 15 -1.09 -46.39 11.55
CA GLY A 15 -1.23 -47.76 11.04
C GLY A 15 0.08 -48.46 10.69
N GLY A 16 1.25 -47.92 11.05
CA GLY A 16 2.56 -48.53 10.77
C GLY A 16 2.99 -48.52 9.28
N GLN A 17 2.24 -47.85 8.41
CA GLN A 17 2.51 -47.75 6.97
C GLN A 17 3.57 -46.67 6.70
N LEU A 18 4.82 -46.93 7.08
CA LEU A 18 5.91 -45.96 7.01
C LEU A 18 6.23 -45.50 5.59
N VAL A 19 6.16 -46.39 4.59
CA VAL A 19 6.41 -46.08 3.18
C VAL A 19 5.35 -45.10 2.66
N LEU A 20 4.07 -45.42 2.84
CA LEU A 20 2.95 -44.53 2.47
C LEU A 20 3.04 -43.18 3.18
N ALA A 21 3.40 -43.16 4.47
CA ALA A 21 3.57 -41.93 5.22
C ALA A 21 4.71 -41.05 4.68
N ARG A 22 5.79 -41.65 4.16
CA ARG A 22 6.88 -40.93 3.50
C ARG A 22 6.44 -40.35 2.15
N GLU A 23 5.79 -41.15 1.31
CA GLU A 23 5.28 -40.69 0.00
C GLU A 23 4.28 -39.53 0.15
N LEU A 24 3.36 -39.62 1.12
CA LEU A 24 2.42 -38.53 1.42
C LEU A 24 3.14 -37.29 1.93
N ALA A 25 4.26 -37.43 2.65
CA ALA A 25 5.07 -36.30 3.09
C ALA A 25 5.78 -35.60 1.93
N GLU A 26 6.30 -36.38 0.97
CA GLU A 26 6.94 -35.87 -0.23
C GLU A 26 5.95 -35.11 -1.10
N LYS A 27 4.78 -35.71 -1.40
CA LYS A 27 3.69 -35.03 -2.13
C LYS A 27 3.21 -33.76 -1.43
N GLU A 28 3.09 -33.77 -0.09
CA GLU A 28 2.75 -32.57 0.68
C GLU A 28 3.81 -31.47 0.49
N ASN A 29 5.09 -31.84 0.51
CA ASN A 29 6.21 -30.92 0.36
C ASN A 29 6.27 -30.33 -1.05
N GLU A 30 6.15 -31.15 -2.09
CA GLU A 30 6.07 -30.70 -3.48
C GLU A 30 4.93 -29.71 -3.70
N HIS A 31 3.74 -30.03 -3.18
CA HIS A 31 2.59 -29.16 -3.32
C HIS A 31 2.79 -27.84 -2.57
N ARG A 32 3.35 -27.89 -1.36
CA ARG A 32 3.70 -26.69 -0.59
C ARG A 32 4.70 -25.82 -1.33
N ASN A 33 5.75 -26.40 -1.90
CA ASN A 33 6.76 -25.67 -2.67
C ASN A 33 6.14 -24.98 -3.89
N ARG A 34 5.22 -25.66 -4.59
CA ARG A 34 4.50 -25.08 -5.71
C ARG A 34 3.60 -23.91 -5.28
N CYS A 35 2.88 -24.06 -4.16
CA CYS A 35 2.11 -22.96 -3.58
C CYS A 35 2.99 -21.79 -3.17
N ASP A 36 4.14 -22.04 -2.55
CA ASP A 36 5.08 -21.00 -2.13
C ASP A 36 5.68 -20.27 -3.34
N MET A 37 5.98 -20.99 -4.43
CA MET A 37 6.41 -20.40 -5.70
C MET A 37 5.34 -19.47 -6.30
N PHE A 38 4.10 -19.93 -6.42
CA PHE A 38 3.01 -19.09 -6.93
C PHE A 38 2.69 -17.91 -6.02
N ASN A 39 2.76 -18.09 -4.69
CA ASN A 39 2.62 -17.00 -3.74
C ASN A 39 3.72 -15.94 -3.93
N ALA A 40 4.96 -16.35 -4.18
CA ALA A 40 6.06 -15.41 -4.43
C ALA A 40 5.88 -14.64 -5.74
N GLN A 41 5.41 -15.30 -6.80
CA GLN A 41 5.09 -14.62 -8.06
C GLN A 41 3.94 -13.63 -7.89
N ALA A 42 2.88 -14.04 -7.20
CA ALA A 42 1.74 -13.17 -6.91
C ALA A 42 2.13 -11.98 -6.02
N SER A 43 2.96 -12.20 -4.99
CA SER A 43 3.40 -11.13 -4.10
C SER A 43 4.23 -10.09 -4.82
N GLU A 44 5.07 -10.48 -5.78
CA GLU A 44 5.84 -9.54 -6.59
C GLU A 44 4.92 -8.66 -7.46
N LEU A 45 3.88 -9.24 -8.07
CA LEU A 45 2.90 -8.48 -8.85
C LEU A 45 2.11 -7.49 -7.98
N ILE A 46 1.64 -7.93 -6.80
CA ILE A 46 0.93 -7.07 -5.84
C ILE A 46 1.85 -5.94 -5.38
N PHE A 47 3.09 -6.27 -5.01
CA PHE A 47 4.06 -5.28 -4.55
C PHE A 47 4.36 -4.24 -5.64
N ALA A 48 4.61 -4.68 -6.88
CA ALA A 48 4.87 -3.78 -8.00
C ALA A 48 3.68 -2.85 -8.27
N GLN A 49 2.46 -3.40 -8.26
CA GLN A 49 1.24 -2.62 -8.48
C GLN A 49 1.01 -1.59 -7.37
N ASN A 50 1.19 -1.98 -6.10
CA ASN A 50 0.99 -1.11 -4.95
C ASN A 50 1.97 0.08 -4.92
N ASN A 51 3.18 -0.10 -5.47
CA ASN A 51 4.25 0.89 -5.43
C ASN A 51 4.47 1.63 -6.76
N LYS A 52 3.67 1.34 -7.80
CA LYS A 52 3.81 1.92 -9.15
C LYS A 52 3.79 3.45 -9.19
N HIS A 53 3.05 4.08 -8.29
CA HIS A 53 2.87 5.53 -8.22
C HIS A 53 3.35 6.13 -6.88
N GLY A 54 4.04 5.34 -6.06
CA GLY A 54 4.49 5.75 -4.73
C GLY A 54 5.74 6.62 -4.78
N SER A 55 5.91 7.49 -3.79
CA SER A 55 7.17 8.21 -3.55
C SER A 55 8.26 7.23 -3.10
N LEU A 56 9.53 7.56 -3.36
CA LEU A 56 10.68 6.70 -3.02
C LEU A 56 10.80 6.38 -1.53
N ASP A 57 10.25 7.22 -0.65
CA ASP A 57 10.24 7.03 0.80
C ASP A 57 8.99 6.28 1.31
N TRP A 58 7.98 6.04 0.47
CA TRP A 58 6.75 5.33 0.82
C TRP A 58 6.69 3.97 0.17
N VAL A 59 6.58 2.94 1.00
CA VAL A 59 6.56 1.55 0.56
C VAL A 59 5.29 0.90 1.06
N VAL A 60 4.48 0.45 0.12
CA VAL A 60 3.16 -0.08 0.36
C VAL A 60 3.21 -1.61 0.39
N LEU A 61 2.89 -2.18 1.56
CA LEU A 61 2.95 -3.62 1.85
C LEU A 61 1.56 -4.20 2.17
N HIS A 62 0.48 -3.43 1.99
CA HIS A 62 -0.88 -3.95 2.18
C HIS A 62 -1.14 -5.14 1.25
N ASP A 63 -2.03 -6.03 1.69
CA ASP A 63 -2.40 -7.28 1.02
C ASP A 63 -1.29 -8.33 0.85
N LEU A 64 -0.08 -8.06 1.32
CA LEU A 64 0.99 -9.06 1.40
C LEU A 64 0.90 -9.90 2.67
N LYS A 65 1.21 -11.19 2.59
CA LYS A 65 1.38 -12.01 3.79
C LYS A 65 2.63 -11.57 4.54
N ALA A 66 2.65 -11.79 5.86
CA ALA A 66 3.78 -11.42 6.70
C ALA A 66 5.13 -12.03 6.33
N LYS A 67 5.17 -13.16 5.60
CA LYS A 67 6.42 -13.71 5.07
C LYS A 67 6.89 -12.93 3.84
N GLU A 68 5.98 -12.68 2.91
CA GLU A 68 6.20 -11.94 1.65
C GLU A 68 6.64 -10.49 1.97
N ALA A 69 5.91 -9.80 2.84
CA ALA A 69 6.24 -8.43 3.25
C ALA A 69 7.65 -8.30 3.85
N LYS A 70 8.14 -9.29 4.61
CA LYS A 70 9.51 -9.29 5.14
C LYS A 70 10.56 -9.38 4.03
N VAL A 71 10.28 -10.15 2.98
CA VAL A 71 11.19 -10.29 1.84
C VAL A 71 11.30 -8.96 1.10
N HIS A 72 10.17 -8.36 0.73
CA HIS A 72 10.16 -7.05 0.08
C HIS A 72 10.78 -5.95 0.95
N THR A 73 10.47 -5.92 2.25
CA THR A 73 11.05 -4.94 3.19
C THR A 73 12.58 -5.03 3.26
N LYS A 74 13.17 -6.24 3.20
CA LYS A 74 14.64 -6.37 3.16
C LYS A 74 15.23 -5.73 1.92
N ARG A 75 14.68 -6.07 0.74
CA ARG A 75 15.09 -5.53 -0.55
C ARG A 75 15.01 -4.00 -0.55
N VAL A 76 13.87 -3.47 -0.10
CA VAL A 76 13.62 -2.02 0.01
C VAL A 76 14.61 -1.32 0.93
N ILE A 77 14.94 -1.90 2.09
CA ILE A 77 15.93 -1.31 3.01
C ILE A 77 17.31 -1.26 2.36
N GLU A 78 17.71 -2.32 1.66
CA GLU A 78 19.00 -2.39 0.96
C GLU A 78 19.07 -1.35 -0.17
N GLU A 79 18.02 -1.26 -0.99
CA GLU A 79 17.91 -0.26 -2.05
C GLU A 79 17.89 1.18 -1.49
N ALA A 80 17.15 1.41 -0.40
CA ALA A 80 17.07 2.72 0.23
C ALA A 80 18.42 3.15 0.80
N ARG A 81 19.16 2.23 1.45
CA ARG A 81 20.54 2.46 1.89
C ARG A 81 21.46 2.80 0.72
N ALA A 82 21.37 2.05 -0.39
CA ALA A 82 22.17 2.32 -1.59
C ALA A 82 21.87 3.68 -2.22
N LYS A 83 20.60 4.14 -2.13
CA LYS A 83 20.15 5.45 -2.61
C LYS A 83 20.43 6.60 -1.63
N GLY A 84 21.02 6.35 -0.47
CA GLY A 84 21.26 7.37 0.55
C GLY A 84 19.98 7.86 1.27
N ILE A 85 18.89 7.10 1.19
CA ILE A 85 17.63 7.43 1.86
C ILE A 85 17.79 7.16 3.37
N ILE A 86 17.56 8.17 4.19
CA ILE A 86 17.73 8.10 5.65
C ILE A 86 16.49 7.56 6.39
N LYS A 87 15.32 7.61 5.75
CA LYS A 87 14.03 7.23 6.34
C LYS A 87 13.11 6.65 5.28
N ILE A 88 12.45 5.55 5.61
CA ILE A 88 11.39 4.94 4.81
C ILE A 88 10.11 4.80 5.65
N ARG A 89 8.96 4.88 5.01
CA ARG A 89 7.63 4.71 5.60
C ARG A 89 7.00 3.47 5.00
N LEU A 90 6.76 2.48 5.83
CA LEU A 90 6.14 1.22 5.45
C LEU A 90 4.65 1.28 5.76
N VAL A 91 3.79 1.20 4.74
CA VAL A 91 2.35 1.12 4.90
C VAL A 91 1.95 -0.35 5.02
N VAL A 92 1.56 -0.76 6.21
CA VAL A 92 1.34 -2.17 6.58
C VAL A 92 -0.15 -2.54 6.59
N GLY A 93 -1.03 -1.58 6.36
CA GLY A 93 -2.48 -1.78 6.25
C GLY A 93 -3.24 -0.58 6.79
N GLU A 94 -4.56 -0.60 6.67
CA GLU A 94 -5.43 0.40 7.29
C GLU A 94 -5.63 0.06 8.78
N GLN A 95 -6.06 1.03 9.60
CA GLN A 95 -6.25 0.86 11.05
C GLN A 95 -7.07 -0.38 11.42
N SER A 96 -8.03 -0.79 10.57
CA SER A 96 -8.92 -1.93 10.83
C SER A 96 -8.46 -3.27 10.22
N SER A 97 -7.61 -3.25 9.19
CA SER A 97 -7.21 -4.45 8.42
C SER A 97 -5.77 -4.93 8.66
N SER A 98 -4.95 -4.16 9.38
CA SER A 98 -3.52 -4.44 9.61
C SER A 98 -3.21 -5.61 10.57
N GLY A 99 -4.24 -6.31 11.06
CA GLY A 99 -4.22 -7.11 12.29
C GLY A 99 -3.04 -8.06 12.46
N ALA A 100 -2.68 -8.85 11.43
CA ALA A 100 -1.55 -9.78 11.53
C ALA A 100 -0.23 -9.21 11.00
N LEU A 101 -0.28 -8.22 10.10
CA LEU A 101 0.90 -7.76 9.37
C LEU A 101 1.72 -6.76 10.18
N LYS A 102 1.06 -5.78 10.83
CA LYS A 102 1.70 -4.77 11.69
C LYS A 102 2.54 -5.39 12.81
N PRO A 103 2.01 -6.28 13.68
CA PRO A 103 2.82 -6.87 14.74
C PRO A 103 3.96 -7.73 14.19
N ALA A 104 3.74 -8.42 13.06
CA ALA A 104 4.77 -9.23 12.43
C ALA A 104 5.92 -8.40 11.84
N MET A 105 5.62 -7.24 11.25
CA MET A 105 6.63 -6.30 10.74
C MET A 105 7.37 -5.61 11.88
N LEU A 106 6.67 -5.15 12.91
CA LEU A 106 7.28 -4.50 14.07
C LEU A 106 8.28 -5.44 14.77
N LYS A 107 7.88 -6.70 15.00
CA LYS A 107 8.78 -7.73 15.56
C LYS A 107 9.98 -8.01 14.65
N PHE A 108 9.77 -8.03 13.34
CA PHE A 108 10.84 -8.26 12.37
C PHE A 108 11.86 -7.11 12.36
N LEU A 109 11.39 -5.86 12.33
CA LEU A 109 12.26 -4.69 12.26
C LEU A 109 13.00 -4.45 13.59
N ARG A 110 12.33 -4.60 14.74
CA ARG A 110 12.97 -4.50 16.07
C ARG A 110 14.05 -5.56 16.31
N LYS A 111 14.00 -6.70 15.62
CA LYS A 111 15.05 -7.73 15.70
C LYS A 111 16.36 -7.27 15.02
N LYS A 112 16.29 -6.36 14.05
CA LYS A 112 17.48 -5.79 13.41
C LYS A 112 18.01 -4.67 14.31
N ARG A 113 19.16 -4.90 14.95
CA ARG A 113 19.77 -3.98 15.92
C ARG A 113 20.10 -2.59 15.37
N GLU A 114 20.20 -2.46 14.05
CA GLU A 114 20.57 -1.22 13.35
C GLU A 114 19.38 -0.34 12.94
N LEU A 115 18.14 -0.76 13.20
CA LEU A 115 16.96 -0.06 12.72
C LEU A 115 16.18 0.54 13.87
N LEU A 116 15.97 1.85 13.82
CA LEU A 116 15.05 2.55 14.70
C LEU A 116 13.68 2.60 14.03
N VAL A 117 12.66 2.10 14.74
CA VAL A 117 11.32 1.86 14.20
C VAL A 117 10.29 2.47 15.14
N GLU A 118 9.49 3.37 14.59
CA GLU A 118 8.38 4.02 15.27
C GLU A 118 7.08 3.78 14.50
N VAL A 119 5.96 3.80 15.21
CA VAL A 119 4.63 3.83 14.59
C VAL A 119 4.30 5.30 14.35
N ASP A 120 3.78 5.61 13.17
CA ASP A 120 3.37 6.97 12.86
C ASP A 120 2.17 7.37 13.76
N PRO A 121 2.22 8.54 14.44
CA PRO A 121 1.15 8.95 15.34
C PRO A 121 -0.14 9.34 14.62
N LEU A 122 -0.07 9.72 13.34
CA LEU A 122 -1.23 10.11 12.52
C LEU A 122 -1.85 8.88 11.83
N TYR A 123 -1.01 7.92 11.45
CA TYR A 123 -1.43 6.73 10.72
C TYR A 123 -0.97 5.46 11.43
N GLU A 124 -1.87 4.85 12.20
CA GLU A 124 -1.57 3.63 12.97
C GLU A 124 -0.99 2.48 12.11
N GLY A 125 -1.37 2.45 10.83
CA GLY A 125 -0.94 1.47 9.83
C GLY A 125 0.42 1.76 9.18
N VAL A 126 1.10 2.84 9.56
CA VAL A 126 2.39 3.26 8.97
C VAL A 126 3.51 3.07 9.98
N LEU A 127 4.57 2.39 9.55
CA LEU A 127 5.80 2.23 10.32
C LEU A 127 6.88 3.10 9.72
N VAL A 128 7.45 3.99 10.54
CA VAL A 128 8.59 4.82 10.17
C VAL A 128 9.87 4.09 10.56
N VAL A 129 10.71 3.80 9.57
CA VAL A 129 12.00 3.14 9.76
C VAL A 129 13.13 4.10 9.40
N ARG A 130 14.03 4.35 10.35
CA ARG A 130 15.25 5.13 10.12
C ARG A 130 16.39 4.18 9.72
N LEU A 131 17.11 4.57 8.67
CA LEU A 131 18.19 3.78 8.07
C LEU A 131 19.59 4.29 8.42
N VAL A 132 19.67 5.34 9.24
CA VAL A 132 20.94 5.98 9.64
C VAL A 132 21.89 4.98 10.32
N SER A 133 23.10 4.88 9.79
CA SER A 133 24.21 4.17 10.42
C SER A 133 24.65 4.96 11.66
N THR A 134 24.53 4.38 12.85
CA THR A 134 24.93 5.00 14.12
C THR A 134 26.45 5.05 14.31
N SER A 135 27.19 5.57 13.32
CA SER A 135 28.64 5.88 13.45
C SER A 135 28.95 7.37 13.42
N THR A 136 27.95 8.25 13.45
CA THR A 136 28.19 9.69 13.56
C THR A 136 27.13 10.32 14.45
N GLU A 137 27.62 11.20 15.32
CA GLU A 137 27.08 11.61 16.61
C GLU A 137 25.65 12.20 16.63
N SER A 138 25.01 11.99 17.78
CA SER A 138 23.88 12.72 18.38
C SER A 138 22.45 12.47 17.84
N PRO A 139 21.47 12.13 18.71
CA PRO A 139 20.07 12.01 18.33
C PRO A 139 19.43 13.40 18.14
N PRO A 140 18.67 13.66 17.06
CA PRO A 140 17.94 14.92 16.95
C PRO A 140 16.78 14.91 17.95
N ALA A 141 16.78 15.95 18.77
CA ALA A 141 15.68 16.32 19.64
C ALA A 141 14.39 16.50 18.82
N VAL A 142 13.31 15.88 19.31
CA VAL A 142 11.90 16.29 19.15
C VAL A 142 11.49 16.68 17.73
N TRP A 143 10.88 15.74 17.00
CA TRP A 143 10.06 16.09 15.83
C TRP A 143 8.59 16.07 16.23
N ASP A 144 8.14 17.13 16.88
CA ASP A 144 6.73 17.49 16.93
C ASP A 144 6.46 18.69 16.03
N GLN A 145 5.26 18.67 15.46
CA GLN A 145 4.75 19.53 14.39
C GLN A 145 4.88 21.02 14.71
N THR A 146 5.62 21.78 13.89
CA THR A 146 5.35 23.23 13.75
C THR A 146 5.72 23.65 12.33
N LEU A 147 4.75 23.56 11.43
CA LEU A 147 4.65 24.51 10.33
C LEU A 147 3.73 25.65 10.77
N LEU A 148 4.10 26.85 10.32
CA LEU A 148 3.36 28.12 10.34
C LEU A 148 3.54 29.01 11.58
N GLN A 149 4.51 29.92 11.51
CA GLN A 149 4.21 31.36 11.68
C GLN A 149 5.05 32.18 10.69
N PRO A 150 4.45 33.08 9.89
CA PRO A 150 5.18 34.11 9.15
C PRO A 150 5.68 35.17 10.15
N SER A 151 6.93 35.59 9.95
CA SER A 151 7.56 36.67 10.69
C SER A 151 6.76 37.98 10.53
N LEU A 152 6.18 38.47 11.63
CA LEU A 152 5.75 39.86 11.73
C LEU A 152 6.73 40.61 12.63
N SER A 153 7.66 41.30 11.99
CA SER A 153 8.44 42.35 12.64
C SER A 153 7.50 43.45 13.10
N GLN A 154 7.44 43.68 14.41
CA GLN A 154 6.78 44.84 15.00
C GLN A 154 7.59 46.09 14.64
N THR A 155 7.06 46.93 13.75
CA THR A 155 7.46 48.33 13.64
C THR A 155 6.36 49.17 14.26
N SER A 156 6.66 49.78 15.40
CA SER A 156 5.84 50.85 15.99
C SER A 156 5.69 51.99 14.99
N GLN A 157 4.45 52.35 14.67
CA GLN A 157 4.10 53.69 14.19
C GLN A 157 2.80 54.16 14.87
N PRO A 158 2.74 55.41 15.35
CA PRO A 158 1.55 55.97 15.96
C PRO A 158 0.51 56.38 14.91
N ALA A 159 -0.77 56.30 15.29
CA ALA A 159 -1.92 56.66 14.47
C ALA A 159 -2.00 58.16 14.16
N PRO A 160 -2.47 58.52 12.95
CA PRO A 160 -3.18 59.78 12.73
C PRO A 160 -4.70 59.57 12.55
N SER A 161 -5.42 60.41 13.29
CA SER A 161 -6.82 60.88 13.33
C SER A 161 -7.87 60.43 12.28
N PRO A 162 -9.18 60.40 12.67
CA PRO A 162 -10.29 60.11 11.76
C PRO A 162 -10.69 61.35 10.93
N ILE A 163 -10.91 61.16 9.62
CA ILE A 163 -11.61 62.13 8.78
C ILE A 163 -13.07 61.68 8.63
N VAL A 164 -13.97 62.52 9.13
CA VAL A 164 -15.42 62.50 8.92
C VAL A 164 -15.71 63.41 7.74
N ILE A 165 -16.40 62.92 6.68
CA ILE A 165 -17.23 63.76 5.80
C ILE A 165 -18.51 62.99 5.41
N SER A 166 -19.61 63.49 5.97
CA SER A 166 -21.04 63.55 5.58
C SER A 166 -21.60 62.72 4.41
N HIS A 167 -22.56 61.85 4.77
CA HIS A 167 -23.99 61.86 4.40
C HIS A 167 -24.43 62.72 3.18
N ILE A 168 -24.98 62.06 2.16
CA ILE A 168 -26.07 62.56 1.29
C ILE A 168 -27.07 61.41 1.07
N ASP A 169 -28.35 61.75 1.24
CA ASP A 169 -29.55 60.93 1.15
C ASP A 169 -29.90 60.40 -0.26
N ALA A 170 -30.74 59.36 -0.27
CA ALA A 170 -31.28 58.55 -1.37
C ALA A 170 -32.53 59.19 -2.07
N PRO A 171 -33.50 58.48 -2.71
CA PRO A 171 -33.57 57.27 -3.58
C PRO A 171 -34.42 57.58 -4.88
N PRO A 172 -35.34 56.73 -5.41
CA PRO A 172 -35.16 55.55 -6.29
C PRO A 172 -35.95 55.63 -7.64
N ASP A 173 -35.63 54.77 -8.61
CA ASP A 173 -36.60 54.21 -9.59
C ASP A 173 -35.95 52.98 -10.26
N ARG A 174 -36.41 51.72 -10.09
CA ARG A 174 -37.65 51.02 -10.48
C ARG A 174 -37.62 50.50 -11.94
N LEU A 175 -38.00 49.21 -12.05
CA LEU A 175 -38.42 48.43 -13.24
C LEU A 175 -37.29 47.71 -14.00
N THR A 176 -37.39 46.47 -14.49
CA THR A 176 -38.28 45.28 -14.43
C THR A 176 -37.61 44.25 -15.36
N GLY A 177 -37.78 42.94 -15.15
CA GLY A 177 -37.47 41.90 -16.15
C GLY A 177 -36.95 40.62 -15.51
N ASP A 178 -37.80 39.66 -15.13
CA ASP A 178 -38.29 38.53 -15.96
C ASP A 178 -37.16 37.47 -16.17
N SER A 179 -37.15 36.35 -15.43
CA SER A 179 -37.96 35.13 -15.60
C SER A 179 -37.23 34.02 -16.35
N THR A 180 -36.84 33.01 -15.57
CA THR A 180 -37.01 31.56 -15.81
C THR A 180 -36.20 30.83 -16.88
N ARG A 181 -35.83 29.58 -16.50
CA ARG A 181 -35.31 28.42 -17.28
C ARG A 181 -33.79 28.44 -17.49
N GLY A 182 -33.00 27.46 -17.03
CA GLY A 182 -33.25 26.04 -16.79
C GLY A 182 -32.76 25.24 -17.99
N LEU A 183 -31.59 24.60 -17.88
CA LEU A 183 -31.25 23.39 -18.64
C LEU A 183 -29.97 22.75 -18.09
N ALA A 184 -30.15 21.56 -17.54
CA ALA A 184 -29.11 20.57 -17.33
C ALA A 184 -28.77 19.91 -18.68
N GLN A 185 -27.48 19.73 -18.96
CA GLN A 185 -26.93 18.79 -19.95
C GLN A 185 -25.58 18.33 -19.35
N ASN A 186 -25.44 17.12 -18.82
CA ASN A 186 -25.27 15.83 -19.50
C ASN A 186 -24.18 15.87 -20.58
N CYS A 187 -23.09 15.12 -20.37
CA CYS A 187 -22.22 14.43 -21.34
C CYS A 187 -20.94 13.99 -20.59
N GLU A 188 -20.33 12.82 -20.74
CA GLU A 188 -20.73 11.51 -21.26
C GLU A 188 -19.56 10.57 -20.91
N VAL A 189 -19.87 9.33 -20.55
CA VAL A 189 -18.91 8.28 -20.24
C VAL A 189 -18.28 7.81 -21.54
N THR A 190 -16.96 8.00 -21.70
CA THR A 190 -16.22 7.40 -22.82
C THR A 190 -15.72 6.02 -22.41
N SER A 191 -16.50 5.00 -22.76
CA SER A 191 -16.09 3.60 -22.74
C SER A 191 -15.19 3.28 -23.94
N THR A 192 -14.07 2.64 -23.66
CA THR A 192 -13.10 2.10 -24.63
C THR A 192 -13.70 0.92 -25.42
N PRO A 193 -13.54 0.83 -26.75
CA PRO A 193 -13.97 -0.35 -27.50
C PRO A 193 -12.93 -1.48 -27.42
N LEU A 194 -13.44 -2.70 -27.18
CA LEU A 194 -12.73 -3.97 -27.26
C LEU A 194 -12.39 -4.33 -28.72
N VAL A 195 -11.21 -4.95 -28.87
CA VAL A 195 -10.72 -5.61 -30.09
C VAL A 195 -11.51 -6.89 -30.36
N PRO A 196 -11.93 -7.18 -31.61
CA PRO A 196 -12.41 -8.50 -32.00
C PRO A 196 -11.21 -9.38 -32.41
N VAL A 197 -11.00 -10.49 -31.70
CA VAL A 197 -10.13 -11.58 -32.15
C VAL A 197 -11.00 -12.53 -32.97
N GLY A 198 -10.64 -12.68 -34.24
CA GLY A 198 -11.32 -13.52 -35.22
C GLY A 198 -11.30 -15.00 -34.84
N GLY A 199 -12.35 -15.69 -35.26
CA GLY A 199 -12.44 -17.14 -35.25
C GLY A 199 -11.99 -17.74 -36.57
N GLU A 200 -11.19 -18.80 -36.47
CA GLU A 200 -10.95 -19.85 -37.47
C GLU A 200 -10.99 -21.16 -36.65
N GLU A 201 -12.08 -21.90 -36.64
CA GLU A 201 -12.52 -22.92 -37.60
C GLU A 201 -11.55 -24.13 -37.76
N LEU A 202 -12.02 -25.26 -37.21
CA LEU A 202 -11.93 -26.68 -37.61
C LEU A 202 -10.63 -27.24 -38.23
N SER A 203 -10.12 -28.31 -37.61
CA SER A 203 -9.65 -29.56 -38.26
C SER A 203 -9.37 -30.60 -37.15
N GLU A 204 -10.28 -31.56 -36.94
CA GLU A 204 -10.18 -32.95 -37.39
C GLU A 204 -9.33 -33.89 -36.50
N LEU A 205 -10.04 -34.83 -35.87
CA LEU A 205 -9.54 -36.06 -35.24
C LEU A 205 -8.94 -37.00 -36.30
N PRO A 206 -8.09 -37.94 -35.86
CA PRO A 206 -8.34 -39.30 -36.30
C PRO A 206 -8.43 -40.29 -35.13
N GLN A 207 -9.50 -41.07 -35.19
CA GLN A 207 -9.62 -42.38 -34.58
C GLN A 207 -8.58 -43.32 -35.19
N ARG A 208 -7.93 -44.17 -34.37
CA ARG A 208 -7.49 -45.48 -34.83
C ARG A 208 -7.58 -46.51 -33.72
N SER A 209 -8.35 -47.53 -34.04
CA SER A 209 -8.56 -48.77 -33.32
C SER A 209 -7.39 -49.75 -33.49
N SER A 210 -7.30 -50.65 -32.51
CA SER A 210 -6.90 -52.07 -32.61
C SER A 210 -5.50 -52.45 -33.09
N SER A 211 -4.70 -53.01 -32.17
CA SER A 211 -4.30 -54.43 -32.18
C SER A 211 -3.97 -54.88 -30.76
#